data_AF-A0A3R6V0Y1-F1
#
_entry.id   AF-A0A3R6V0Y1-F1
#
_cell.length_a   1.000
_cell.length_b   1.000
_cell.length_c   1.000
_cell.angle_alpha   90.00
_cell.angle_beta   90.00
_cell.angle_gamma   90.00
#
_symmetry.space_group_name_H-M   'P 1'
#
loop_
_entity.id
_entity.type
_entity.pdbx_description
1 polymer ?
#
loop_
_entity_poly.entity_id
_entity_poly.type
_entity_poly.pdbx_seq_one_letter_code
_entity_poly.pdbx_strand_id
1 'polypeptide(L)'
;MEKSQNNKIEELEKNSKQLLEQAEEFYKQIGKKYYELHSTDAEECIRDEVEKLNEINIQLKYISEQIEAYINGHICTACGGEISEDDRFCPNCGKQIIRENTSTDNGNMQCPRCGEVYEEHQKFCSKCGFLLSGEEMKQNILKEEQKESMQHVCPNCGAETDENMKFCIICGKKLK
;
A
#
# COMPACT_ATOMS: atom_id res chain seq x y z
N MET A 1 37.40 2.70 -45.79
CA MET A 1 36.55 1.51 -45.95
C MET A 1 36.11 0.95 -44.62
N GLU A 2 37.00 0.83 -43.62
CA GLU A 2 36.70 0.35 -42.26
C GLU A 2 35.56 1.11 -41.54
N LYS A 3 35.51 2.46 -41.60
CA LYS A 3 34.42 3.24 -41.00
C LYS A 3 33.03 2.93 -41.57
N SER A 4 32.95 2.59 -42.87
CA SER A 4 31.69 2.24 -43.51
C SER A 4 31.23 0.82 -43.15
N GLN A 5 32.18 -0.08 -42.86
CA GLN A 5 31.88 -1.43 -42.40
C GLN A 5 31.39 -1.41 -40.94
N ASN A 6 32.06 -0.65 -40.07
CA ASN A 6 31.66 -0.52 -38.66
C ASN A 6 30.24 0.07 -38.52
N ASN A 7 29.91 1.12 -39.29
CA ASN A 7 28.56 1.68 -39.27
C ASN A 7 27.50 0.67 -39.73
N LYS A 8 27.84 -0.22 -40.68
CA LYS A 8 26.90 -1.24 -41.14
C LYS A 8 26.71 -2.36 -40.12
N ILE A 9 27.78 -2.73 -39.40
CA ILE A 9 27.72 -3.70 -38.32
C ILE A 9 26.82 -3.18 -37.20
N GLU A 10 27.00 -1.94 -36.75
CA GLU A 10 26.16 -1.33 -35.71
C GLU A 10 24.67 -1.29 -36.10
N GLU A 11 24.37 -0.97 -37.36
CA GLU A 11 22.99 -1.00 -37.89
C GLU A 11 22.39 -2.42 -37.86
N LEU A 12 23.18 -3.43 -38.26
CA LEU A 12 22.76 -4.83 -38.26
C LEU A 12 22.58 -5.37 -36.84
N GLU A 13 23.45 -5.01 -35.90
CA GLU A 13 23.32 -5.37 -34.48
C GLU A 13 22.04 -4.80 -33.88
N LYS A 14 21.74 -3.53 -34.15
CA LYS A 14 20.50 -2.90 -33.72
C LYS A 14 19.28 -3.60 -34.31
N ASN A 15 19.29 -3.89 -35.60
CA ASN A 15 18.19 -4.60 -36.26
C ASN A 15 18.02 -6.02 -35.71
N SER A 16 19.12 -6.75 -35.50
CA SER A 16 19.11 -8.09 -34.90
C SER A 16 18.46 -8.06 -33.52
N LYS A 17 18.85 -7.11 -32.66
CA LYS A 17 18.24 -6.92 -31.35
C LYS A 17 16.74 -6.64 -31.43
N GLN A 18 16.32 -5.76 -32.35
CA GLN A 18 14.90 -5.45 -32.55
C GLN A 18 14.10 -6.68 -33.00
N LEU A 19 14.65 -7.49 -33.92
CA LEU A 19 14.00 -8.71 -34.38
C LEU A 19 13.92 -9.78 -33.27
N LEU A 20 14.94 -9.87 -32.41
CA LEU A 20 14.91 -10.75 -31.24
C LEU A 20 13.81 -10.35 -30.26
N GLU A 21 13.69 -9.05 -29.91
CA GLU A 21 12.62 -8.53 -29.06
C GLU A 21 11.23 -8.81 -29.65
N GLN A 22 11.08 -8.64 -30.97
CA GLN A 22 9.83 -8.98 -31.67
C GLN A 22 9.50 -10.47 -31.59
N ALA A 23 10.50 -11.34 -31.79
CA ALA A 23 10.30 -12.79 -31.70
C ALA A 23 9.89 -13.22 -30.29
N GLU A 24 10.52 -12.69 -29.25
CA GLU A 24 10.15 -12.95 -27.85
C GLU A 24 8.70 -12.54 -27.55
N GLU A 25 8.27 -11.39 -28.07
CA GLU A 25 6.90 -10.91 -27.93
C GLU A 25 5.90 -11.85 -28.63
N PHE A 26 6.22 -12.32 -29.85
CA PHE A 26 5.38 -13.30 -30.53
C PHE A 26 5.29 -14.63 -29.77
N TYR A 27 6.40 -15.14 -29.21
CA TYR A 27 6.36 -16.34 -28.40
C TYR A 27 5.45 -16.19 -27.17
N LYS A 28 5.50 -15.04 -26.49
CA LYS A 28 4.59 -14.73 -25.36
C LYS A 28 3.14 -14.71 -25.82
N GLN A 29 2.84 -14.07 -26.95
CA GLN A 29 1.47 -13.99 -27.48
C GLN A 29 0.91 -15.36 -27.87
N ILE A 30 1.73 -16.20 -28.51
CA ILE A 30 1.36 -17.57 -28.86
C ILE A 30 1.10 -18.37 -27.59
N GLY A 31 2.02 -18.33 -26.61
CA GLY A 31 1.85 -19.03 -25.34
C GLY A 31 0.60 -18.58 -24.58
N LYS A 32 0.31 -17.27 -24.57
CA LYS A 32 -0.91 -16.72 -23.97
C LYS A 32 -2.17 -17.26 -24.64
N LYS A 33 -2.25 -17.19 -25.98
CA LYS A 33 -3.41 -17.71 -26.73
C LYS A 33 -3.59 -19.21 -26.53
N TYR A 34 -2.49 -19.97 -26.53
CA TYR A 34 -2.53 -21.40 -26.27
C TYR A 34 -3.07 -21.67 -24.87
N TYR A 35 -2.57 -21.00 -23.84
CA TYR A 35 -3.07 -21.16 -22.47
C TYR A 35 -4.55 -20.78 -22.33
N GLU A 36 -5.01 -19.70 -22.95
CA GLU A 36 -6.42 -19.29 -22.93
C GLU A 36 -7.35 -20.37 -23.51
N LEU A 37 -6.88 -21.10 -24.52
CA LEU A 37 -7.64 -22.17 -25.16
C LEU A 37 -7.49 -23.53 -24.45
N HIS A 38 -6.32 -23.80 -23.87
CA HIS A 38 -5.90 -25.13 -23.41
C HIS A 38 -5.50 -25.22 -21.93
N SER A 39 -5.92 -24.26 -21.11
CA SER A 39 -5.60 -24.23 -19.67
C SER A 39 -6.06 -25.48 -18.88
N THR A 40 -7.00 -26.26 -19.42
CA THR A 40 -7.58 -27.45 -18.74
C THR A 40 -7.35 -28.78 -19.47
N ASP A 41 -6.91 -28.75 -20.73
CA ASP A 41 -6.77 -29.93 -21.59
C ASP A 41 -5.45 -29.96 -22.37
N ALA A 42 -4.43 -29.27 -21.86
CA ALA A 42 -3.09 -29.22 -22.44
C ALA A 42 -2.50 -30.61 -22.74
N GLU A 43 -1.79 -30.70 -23.86
CA GLU A 43 -1.05 -31.89 -24.28
C GLU A 43 0.02 -32.30 -23.25
N GLU A 44 0.32 -33.60 -23.19
CA GLU A 44 1.24 -34.19 -22.19
C GLU A 44 2.60 -33.50 -22.13
N CYS A 45 3.15 -33.05 -23.26
CA CYS A 45 4.45 -32.40 -23.31
C CYS A 45 4.50 -30.96 -22.76
N ILE A 46 3.35 -30.33 -22.53
CA ILE A 46 3.24 -28.94 -22.04
C ILE A 46 2.35 -28.86 -20.77
N ARG A 47 1.76 -29.99 -20.36
CA ARG A 47 0.86 -30.10 -19.22
C ARG A 47 1.52 -29.60 -17.93
N ASP A 48 2.75 -30.02 -17.65
CA ASP A 48 3.48 -29.63 -16.45
C ASP A 48 3.70 -28.11 -16.38
N GLU A 49 4.00 -27.46 -17.51
CA GLU A 49 4.16 -26.02 -17.61
C GLU A 49 2.82 -25.28 -17.41
N VAL A 50 1.73 -25.80 -17.97
CA VAL A 50 0.38 -25.23 -17.81
C VAL A 50 -0.11 -25.37 -16.38
N GLU A 51 0.15 -26.50 -15.72
CA GLU A 51 -0.18 -26.72 -14.31
C GLU A 51 0.57 -25.73 -13.41
N LYS A 52 1.87 -25.53 -13.63
CA LYS A 52 2.65 -24.50 -12.90
C LYS A 52 2.08 -23.10 -13.14
N LEU A 53 1.69 -22.77 -14.37
CA LEU A 53 1.09 -21.48 -14.67
C LEU A 53 -0.28 -21.31 -14.00
N ASN A 54 -1.09 -22.38 -13.92
CA ASN A 54 -2.35 -22.40 -13.19
C ASN A 54 -2.12 -22.09 -11.70
N GLU A 55 -1.13 -22.75 -11.06
CA GLU A 55 -0.76 -22.50 -9.67
C GLU A 55 -0.35 -21.04 -9.42
N ILE A 56 0.51 -20.50 -10.29
CA ILE A 56 0.94 -19.09 -10.22
C ILE A 56 -0.27 -18.15 -10.36
N ASN A 57 -1.19 -18.43 -11.29
CA ASN A 57 -2.37 -17.59 -11.50
C ASN A 57 -3.31 -17.61 -10.30
N ILE A 58 -3.45 -18.75 -9.60
CA ILE A 58 -4.19 -18.82 -8.33
C ILE A 58 -3.50 -17.97 -7.26
N GLN A 59 -2.18 -18.05 -7.13
CA GLN A 59 -1.42 -17.23 -6.20
C GLN A 59 -1.55 -15.73 -6.50
N LEU A 60 -1.46 -15.34 -7.77
CA LEU A 60 -1.63 -13.96 -8.22
C LEU A 60 -3.02 -13.43 -7.84
N LYS A 61 -4.07 -14.23 -8.06
CA LYS A 61 -5.44 -13.87 -7.66
C LYS A 61 -5.56 -13.65 -6.15
N TYR A 62 -5.03 -14.57 -5.34
CA TYR A 62 -5.05 -14.43 -3.89
C TYR A 62 -4.26 -13.21 -3.39
N ILE A 63 -3.12 -12.92 -4.00
CA ILE A 63 -2.32 -11.73 -3.66
C ILE A 63 -3.03 -10.46 -4.08
N SER A 64 -3.66 -10.41 -5.26
CA SER A 64 -4.41 -9.22 -5.69
C SER A 64 -5.60 -8.93 -4.77
N GLU A 65 -6.34 -9.96 -4.35
CA GLU A 65 -7.45 -9.82 -3.39
C GLU A 65 -6.97 -9.30 -2.03
N GLN A 66 -5.83 -9.79 -1.53
CA GLN A 66 -5.23 -9.24 -0.31
C GLN A 66 -4.83 -7.78 -0.48
N ILE A 67 -4.17 -7.42 -1.58
CA ILE A 67 -3.77 -6.03 -1.86
C ILE A 67 -5.01 -5.13 -1.86
N GLU A 68 -6.10 -5.54 -2.50
CA GLU A 68 -7.38 -4.80 -2.48
C GLU A 68 -7.92 -4.65 -1.06
N ALA A 69 -7.84 -5.70 -0.22
CA ALA A 69 -8.25 -5.62 1.18
C ALA A 69 -7.40 -4.63 2.00
N TYR A 70 -6.09 -4.56 1.74
CA TYR A 70 -5.21 -3.56 2.33
C TYR A 70 -5.52 -2.14 1.83
N ILE A 71 -5.78 -1.97 0.53
CA ILE A 71 -6.08 -0.67 -0.09
C ILE A 71 -7.42 -0.12 0.41
N ASN A 72 -8.45 -0.96 0.45
CA ASN A 72 -9.80 -0.57 0.88
C ASN A 72 -9.91 -0.39 2.41
N GLY A 73 -8.78 -0.53 3.13
CA GLY A 73 -8.72 -0.30 4.57
C GLY A 73 -9.45 -1.35 5.38
N HIS A 74 -9.60 -2.57 4.85
CA HIS A 74 -10.15 -3.73 5.56
C HIS A 74 -9.07 -4.50 6.33
N ILE A 75 -7.79 -4.23 6.08
CA ILE A 75 -6.67 -4.85 6.79
C ILE A 75 -5.71 -3.78 7.31
N CYS A 76 -5.31 -3.91 8.57
CA CYS A 76 -4.40 -2.97 9.20
C CYS A 76 -3.00 -3.09 8.60
N THR A 77 -2.48 -2.00 8.04
CA THR A 77 -1.11 -1.93 7.49
C THR A 77 -0.01 -2.13 8.53
N ALA A 78 -0.31 -1.97 9.83
CA ALA A 78 0.69 -2.11 10.90
C ALA A 78 0.70 -3.47 11.59
N CYS A 79 -0.39 -4.23 11.57
CA CYS A 79 -0.45 -5.51 12.27
C CYS A 79 -1.15 -6.64 11.50
N GLY A 80 -1.76 -6.36 10.34
CA GLY A 80 -2.51 -7.33 9.55
C GLY A 80 -3.88 -7.72 10.13
N GLY A 81 -4.33 -7.09 11.22
CA GLY A 81 -5.66 -7.34 11.77
C GLY A 81 -6.77 -6.83 10.86
N GLU A 82 -7.88 -7.57 10.81
CA GLU A 82 -9.10 -7.16 10.11
C GLU A 82 -9.67 -5.86 10.72
N ILE A 83 -10.17 -5.02 9.82
CA ILE A 83 -10.72 -3.70 10.09
C ILE A 83 -12.09 -3.62 9.41
N SER A 84 -13.11 -3.21 10.16
CA SER A 84 -14.42 -2.90 9.62
C SER A 84 -14.45 -1.51 8.96
N GLU A 85 -15.37 -1.28 8.02
CA GLU A 85 -15.56 0.03 7.37
C GLU A 85 -15.86 1.17 8.36
N ASP A 86 -16.32 0.89 9.57
CA ASP A 86 -16.57 1.93 10.59
C ASP A 86 -15.44 2.09 11.61
N ASP A 87 -14.42 1.22 11.57
CA ASP A 87 -13.34 1.24 12.55
C ASP A 87 -12.44 2.46 12.37
N ARG A 88 -12.24 3.19 13.47
CA ARG A 88 -11.34 4.37 13.54
C ARG A 88 -9.92 4.03 13.99
N PHE A 89 -9.81 2.96 14.76
CA PHE A 89 -8.56 2.38 15.24
C PHE A 89 -8.63 0.88 14.99
N CYS A 90 -7.49 0.28 14.64
CA CYS A 90 -7.44 -1.17 14.50
C CYS A 90 -7.79 -1.84 15.83
N PRO A 91 -8.78 -2.77 15.88
CA PRO A 91 -9.17 -3.44 17.12
C PRO A 91 -8.06 -4.33 17.69
N ASN A 92 -7.09 -4.74 16.86
CA ASN A 92 -6.01 -5.64 17.27
C ASN A 92 -4.77 -4.89 17.81
N CYS A 93 -4.37 -3.76 17.20
CA CYS A 93 -3.15 -3.03 17.59
C CYS A 93 -3.37 -1.59 18.05
N GLY A 94 -4.59 -1.05 17.97
CA GLY A 94 -4.92 0.30 18.40
C GLY A 94 -4.40 1.42 17.51
N LYS A 95 -3.67 1.11 16.41
CA LYS A 95 -3.21 2.15 15.48
C LYS A 95 -4.40 2.79 14.75
N GLN A 96 -4.34 4.11 14.59
CA GLN A 96 -5.33 4.87 13.84
C GLN A 96 -5.34 4.45 12.37
N ILE A 97 -6.54 4.33 11.80
CA ILE A 97 -6.76 3.94 10.41
C ILE A 97 -6.89 5.22 9.58
N ILE A 98 -6.07 5.35 8.54
CA ILE A 98 -6.11 6.48 7.60
C ILE A 98 -6.64 5.93 6.28
N ARG A 99 -7.82 6.38 5.86
CA ARG A 99 -8.39 6.04 4.55
C ARG A 99 -8.21 7.23 3.62
N GLU A 100 -7.46 7.03 2.54
CA GLU A 100 -7.37 8.03 1.46
C GLU A 100 -8.67 7.95 0.64
N ASN A 101 -9.60 8.86 0.93
CA ASN A 101 -10.87 8.89 0.21
C ASN A 101 -10.61 9.31 -1.25
N THR A 102 -10.86 8.40 -2.19
CA THR A 102 -10.97 8.74 -3.60
C THR A 102 -12.19 9.63 -3.79
N SER A 103 -11.92 10.88 -4.11
CA SER A 103 -12.88 11.95 -4.31
C SER A 103 -14.02 11.57 -5.26
N THR A 104 -15.25 11.54 -4.74
CA THR A 104 -16.42 11.87 -5.57
C THR A 104 -16.96 13.21 -5.13
N ASP A 105 -16.73 14.17 -6.03
CA ASP A 105 -17.35 15.47 -6.17
C ASP A 105 -18.80 15.54 -5.67
N ASN A 106 -18.96 16.06 -4.45
CA ASN A 106 -20.13 16.77 -3.94
C ASN A 106 -19.60 17.55 -2.74
N GLY A 107 -19.89 18.84 -2.65
CA GLY A 107 -19.30 19.83 -1.71
C GLY A 107 -19.56 19.59 -0.21
N ASN A 108 -19.45 18.35 0.23
CA ASN A 108 -19.66 17.86 1.58
C ASN A 108 -18.30 17.76 2.25
N MET A 109 -18.07 18.59 3.27
CA MET A 109 -16.83 18.53 4.05
C MET A 109 -16.83 17.23 4.86
N GLN A 110 -15.71 16.51 4.91
CA GLN A 110 -15.57 15.28 5.68
C GLN A 110 -14.60 15.48 6.83
N CYS A 111 -14.96 15.02 8.01
CA CYS A 111 -14.15 15.23 9.19
C CYS A 111 -12.81 14.49 9.04
N PRO A 112 -11.66 15.16 9.24
CA PRO A 112 -10.34 14.55 9.06
C PRO A 112 -10.05 13.46 10.10
N ARG A 113 -10.80 13.41 11.20
CA ARG A 113 -10.65 12.37 12.23
C ARG A 113 -11.58 11.17 12.02
N CYS A 114 -12.83 11.42 11.63
CA CYS A 114 -13.90 10.41 11.65
C CYS A 114 -14.41 10.02 10.26
N GLY A 115 -14.03 10.74 9.20
CA GLY A 115 -14.56 10.59 7.84
C GLY A 115 -16.03 11.02 7.68
N GLU A 116 -16.71 11.33 8.78
CA GLU A 116 -18.12 11.74 8.78
C GLU A 116 -18.30 13.02 7.98
N VAL A 117 -19.30 13.00 7.11
CA VAL A 117 -19.72 14.18 6.35
C VAL A 117 -20.34 15.20 7.30
N TYR A 118 -19.96 16.46 7.14
CA TYR A 118 -20.42 17.57 7.94
C TYR A 118 -20.68 18.81 7.07
N GLU A 119 -21.55 19.68 7.58
CA GLU A 119 -21.93 20.94 6.92
C GLU A 119 -20.90 22.05 7.22
N GLU A 120 -20.69 23.00 6.31
CA GLU A 120 -19.67 24.08 6.38
C GLU A 120 -19.62 24.86 7.72
N HIS A 121 -20.73 24.90 8.46
CA HIS A 121 -20.89 25.65 9.72
C HIS A 121 -20.82 24.78 10.98
N GLN A 122 -20.55 23.48 10.83
CA GLN A 122 -20.49 22.55 11.96
C GLN A 122 -19.18 22.75 12.73
N LYS A 123 -19.29 23.05 14.04
CA LYS A 123 -18.13 23.28 14.90
C LYS A 123 -17.46 22.00 15.37
N PHE A 124 -18.21 20.90 15.53
CA PHE A 124 -17.69 19.62 16.03
C PHE A 124 -18.26 18.43 15.22
N CYS A 125 -17.46 17.41 14.88
CA CYS A 125 -17.93 16.16 14.23
C CYS A 125 -18.97 15.51 15.13
N SER A 126 -20.19 15.33 14.63
CA SER A 126 -21.30 14.67 15.32
C SER A 126 -20.97 13.22 15.72
N LYS A 127 -20.12 12.55 14.94
CA LYS A 127 -19.68 11.16 15.19
C LYS A 127 -18.49 11.01 16.14
N CYS A 128 -17.63 12.03 16.30
CA CYS A 128 -16.39 11.89 17.08
C CYS A 128 -15.99 13.07 17.98
N GLY A 129 -16.74 14.18 17.96
CA GLY A 129 -16.47 15.37 18.74
C GLY A 129 -15.26 16.21 18.28
N PHE A 130 -14.62 15.85 17.17
CA PHE A 130 -13.48 16.60 16.62
C PHE A 130 -13.89 18.01 16.19
N LEU A 131 -13.09 19.03 16.48
CA LEU A 131 -13.37 20.41 16.11
C LEU A 131 -13.17 20.62 14.60
N LEU A 132 -14.22 21.04 13.89
CA LEU A 132 -14.27 21.13 12.42
C LEU A 132 -14.21 22.56 11.87
N SER A 133 -14.53 23.57 12.68
CA SER A 133 -14.45 24.97 12.29
C SER A 133 -14.08 25.88 13.46
N GLY A 134 -13.16 26.83 13.20
CA GLY A 134 -12.68 27.85 14.13
C GLY A 134 -11.31 28.41 13.75
N GLU A 135 -11.06 29.70 14.00
CA GLU A 135 -9.76 30.38 13.75
C GLU A 135 -8.58 29.73 14.50
N GLU A 136 -8.87 28.89 15.49
CA GLU A 136 -7.89 28.10 16.26
C GLU A 136 -7.33 26.89 15.49
N MET A 137 -7.94 26.49 14.36
CA MET A 137 -7.44 25.39 13.52
C MET A 137 -6.05 25.69 12.93
N LYS A 138 -5.75 26.95 12.61
CA LYS A 138 -4.42 27.36 12.10
C LYS A 138 -3.32 27.33 13.15
N GLN A 139 -3.64 27.50 14.44
CA GLN A 139 -2.62 27.52 15.49
C GLN A 139 -2.20 26.12 15.95
N ASN A 140 -3.03 25.09 15.76
CA ASN A 140 -2.64 23.71 16.06
C ASN A 140 -1.86 23.03 14.92
N ILE A 141 -2.09 23.42 13.65
CA ILE A 141 -1.28 22.91 12.52
C ILE A 141 0.18 23.45 12.58
N LEU A 142 0.40 24.64 13.16
CA LEU A 142 1.73 25.26 13.28
C LEU A 142 2.49 24.93 14.58
N LYS A 143 1.89 24.21 15.54
CA LYS A 143 2.56 23.82 16.80
C LYS A 143 3.10 22.39 16.78
N GLU A 144 2.81 21.59 15.76
CA GLU A 144 3.28 20.21 15.66
C GLU A 144 4.69 20.08 15.06
N GLU A 145 5.25 21.11 14.44
CA GLU A 145 6.61 21.07 13.85
C GLU A 145 7.75 21.42 14.83
N GLN A 146 7.48 21.66 16.12
CA GLN A 146 8.54 21.97 17.12
C GLN A 146 8.41 21.22 18.45
N LYS A 147 8.10 19.92 18.40
CA LYS A 147 8.42 18.98 19.49
C LYS A 147 9.23 17.79 19.00
N GLU A 148 10.20 18.05 18.14
CA GLU A 148 11.35 17.16 18.02
C GLU A 148 12.35 17.40 19.16
N SER A 149 12.67 16.28 19.83
CA SER A 149 13.82 16.03 20.69
C SER A 149 13.66 16.25 22.20
N MET A 150 13.05 15.27 22.85
CA MET A 150 13.75 14.47 23.89
C MET A 150 13.01 13.13 24.02
N GLN A 151 13.27 12.23 23.07
CA GLN A 151 12.82 10.83 23.18
C GLN A 151 13.63 10.16 24.29
N HIS A 152 12.98 9.83 25.41
CA HIS A 152 13.58 8.94 26.41
C HIS A 152 13.32 7.51 25.97
N VAL A 153 14.34 6.68 25.97
CA VAL A 153 14.23 5.28 25.56
C VAL A 153 14.44 4.39 26.77
N CYS A 154 13.59 3.38 26.93
CA CYS A 154 13.74 2.40 27.98
C CYS A 154 15.10 1.69 27.84
N PRO A 155 16.00 1.73 28.84
CA PRO A 155 17.34 1.15 28.74
C PRO A 155 17.36 -0.38 28.77
N ASN A 156 16.20 -1.05 28.79
CA ASN A 156 16.10 -2.50 28.85
C ASN A 156 15.48 -3.12 27.60
N CYS A 157 14.53 -2.44 26.95
CA CYS A 157 13.84 -2.99 25.78
C CYS A 157 13.87 -2.06 24.57
N GLY A 158 14.43 -0.86 24.69
CA GLY A 158 14.48 0.08 23.58
C GLY A 158 13.15 0.76 23.23
N ALA A 159 12.09 0.52 24.02
CA ALA A 159 10.80 1.18 23.80
C ALA A 159 10.89 2.67 24.10
N GLU A 160 10.22 3.49 23.28
CA GLU A 160 10.06 4.92 23.53
C GLU A 160 9.25 5.14 24.82
N THR A 161 9.71 6.09 25.64
CA THR A 161 9.17 6.39 26.97
C THR A 161 9.11 7.91 27.18
N ASP A 162 8.12 8.36 27.94
CA ASP A 162 8.00 9.76 28.35
C ASP A 162 8.72 10.03 29.68
N GLU A 163 9.20 11.26 29.89
CA GLU A 163 9.92 11.69 31.11
C GLU A 163 9.19 11.44 32.44
N ASN A 164 7.87 11.33 32.40
CA ASN A 164 7.03 11.14 33.57
C ASN A 164 6.62 9.67 33.82
N MET A 165 7.07 8.72 33.00
CA MET A 165 6.80 7.30 33.23
C MET A 165 7.64 6.74 34.38
N LYS A 166 6.97 6.18 35.39
CA LYS A 166 7.61 5.46 36.51
C LYS A 166 8.06 4.05 36.10
N PHE A 167 7.33 3.42 35.19
CA PHE A 167 7.58 2.07 34.69
C PHE A 167 7.42 2.04 33.17
N CYS A 168 8.23 1.23 32.49
CA CYS A 168 8.09 0.96 31.07
C CYS A 168 6.83 0.12 30.83
N ILE A 169 5.92 0.62 30.00
CA ILE A 169 4.67 -0.09 29.65
C ILE A 169 4.91 -1.36 28.83
N ILE A 170 6.07 -1.49 28.18
CA ILE A 170 6.39 -2.64 27.33
C ILE A 170 7.07 -3.76 28.12
N CYS A 171 8.07 -3.45 28.94
CA CYS A 171 8.85 -4.47 29.65
C CYS A 171 8.70 -4.45 31.18
N GLY A 172 7.90 -3.54 31.73
CA GLY A 172 7.64 -3.43 33.17
C GLY A 172 8.82 -2.87 34.00
N LYS A 173 9.97 -2.56 33.38
CA LYS A 173 11.14 -2.05 34.09
C LYS A 173 10.85 -0.66 34.68
N LYS A 174 11.20 -0.47 35.94
CA LYS A 174 11.15 0.83 36.63
C LYS A 174 12.15 1.80 36.01
N LEU A 175 11.68 2.96 35.55
CA LEU A 175 12.47 3.99 34.87
C LEU A 175 12.90 5.14 35.82
N LYS A 176 12.14 5.34 36.91
CA LYS A 176 12.45 6.21 38.06
C LYS A 176 12.19 5.46 39.36
#